data_AF-A0A509E8M2-F1
#
_entry.id   AF-A0A509E8M2-F1
#
_cell.length_a   1.000
_cell.length_b   1.000
_cell.length_c   1.000
_cell.angle_alpha   90.00
_cell.angle_beta   90.00
_cell.angle_gamma   90.00
#
_symmetry.space_group_name_H-M   'P 1'
#
loop_
_entity.id
_entity.type
_entity.pdbx_description
1 polymer ?
#
loop_
_entity_poly.entity_id
_entity_poly.type
_entity_poly.pdbx_seq_one_letter_code
_entity_poly.pdbx_strand_id
1 'polypeptide(L)'
;MSVDPAVDPKDVASLRSDRLVRPMTWIPAGLWTTPDPGLDALFEAEATGAPRQDPLASDHRIESCHIRAARGLLDWSMQDLAEASGLSFSTVRRLEEGRSSRASRSRRAALAALRQAGIRFLLLEGGSLVAVARIP
;
A
#
# COMPACT_ATOMS: atom_id res chain seq x y z
N MET A 1 -4.53 18.69 44.71
CA MET A 1 -5.61 17.69 44.60
C MET A 1 -6.87 18.43 44.16
N SER A 2 -7.20 18.37 42.88
CA SER A 2 -8.47 18.84 42.34
C SER A 2 -9.13 17.63 41.71
N VAL A 3 -10.27 17.22 42.29
CA VAL A 3 -11.00 16.01 41.94
C VAL A 3 -12.04 16.41 40.90
N ASP A 4 -11.95 15.85 39.70
CA ASP A 4 -12.97 15.97 38.66
C ASP A 4 -14.28 15.32 39.14
N PRO A 5 -15.46 15.96 38.98
CA PRO A 5 -16.72 15.35 39.37
C PRO A 5 -17.15 14.28 38.37
N ALA A 6 -17.56 13.15 38.94
CA ALA A 6 -18.04 11.94 38.27
C ALA A 6 -19.21 12.22 37.31
N VAL A 7 -19.11 11.63 36.12
CA VAL A 7 -20.19 11.55 35.12
C VAL A 7 -21.22 10.51 35.56
N ASP A 8 -22.50 10.91 35.48
CA ASP A 8 -23.69 10.15 35.88
C ASP A 8 -23.86 8.87 35.01
N PRO A 9 -23.98 7.67 35.60
CA PRO A 9 -23.99 6.39 34.88
C PRO A 9 -25.21 6.10 34.00
N LYS A 10 -26.14 7.04 33.81
CA LYS A 10 -27.34 6.87 32.96
C LYS A 10 -27.29 7.54 31.58
N ASP A 11 -26.25 8.32 31.27
CA ASP A 11 -26.15 9.08 30.01
C ASP A 11 -25.30 8.41 28.91
N VAL A 12 -24.81 7.18 29.12
CA VAL A 12 -24.06 6.41 28.09
C VAL A 12 -24.98 5.61 27.15
N ALA A 13 -26.30 5.58 27.39
CA ALA A 13 -27.23 4.68 26.73
C ALA A 13 -27.88 5.20 25.43
N SER A 14 -27.30 6.21 24.75
CA SER A 14 -27.92 6.70 23.51
C SER A 14 -26.93 7.31 22.52
N LEU A 15 -26.11 6.46 21.87
CA LEU A 15 -25.46 6.77 20.60
C LEU A 15 -24.87 5.49 19.97
N ARG A 16 -25.66 4.87 19.08
CA ARG A 16 -25.25 4.29 17.78
C ARG A 16 -26.39 3.43 17.24
N SER A 17 -27.31 4.07 16.51
CA SER A 17 -28.22 3.36 15.61
C SER A 17 -27.42 2.76 14.47
N ASP A 18 -27.01 1.55 14.76
CA ASP A 18 -26.92 0.36 13.95
C ASP A 18 -26.90 0.49 12.43
N ARG A 19 -25.82 -0.07 11.91
CA ARG A 19 -25.66 -0.49 10.53
C ARG A 19 -26.67 -1.61 10.27
N LEU A 20 -27.24 -1.61 9.07
CA LEU A 20 -27.79 -2.82 8.47
C LEU A 20 -26.71 -3.91 8.46
N VAL A 21 -26.71 -4.77 9.48
CA VAL A 21 -26.11 -6.10 9.43
C VAL A 21 -27.20 -7.03 8.94
N ARG A 22 -27.01 -7.59 7.75
CA ARG A 22 -27.90 -8.59 7.17
C ARG A 22 -27.98 -9.83 8.08
N PRO A 23 -29.15 -10.49 8.13
CA PRO A 23 -29.48 -11.45 9.19
C PRO A 23 -28.61 -12.70 9.14
N MET A 24 -27.99 -12.96 10.29
CA MET A 24 -27.39 -14.22 10.68
C MET A 24 -28.51 -15.27 10.79
N THR A 25 -28.59 -16.24 9.88
CA THR A 25 -29.50 -17.37 10.03
C THR A 25 -29.03 -18.19 11.23
N TRP A 26 -29.83 -18.16 12.29
CA TRP A 26 -29.68 -19.01 13.47
C TRP A 26 -29.74 -20.48 13.06
N ILE A 27 -28.63 -21.20 13.18
CA ILE A 27 -28.56 -22.67 13.04
C ILE A 27 -28.83 -23.27 14.42
N PRO A 28 -29.77 -24.21 14.57
CA PRO A 28 -30.11 -24.78 15.87
C PRO A 28 -28.93 -25.56 16.48
N ALA A 29 -28.73 -25.37 17.79
CA ALA A 29 -27.76 -26.14 18.57
C ALA A 29 -28.19 -27.61 18.63
N GLY A 30 -27.44 -28.48 17.94
CA GLY A 30 -27.73 -29.92 17.85
C GLY A 30 -27.06 -30.64 16.68
N LEU A 31 -26.49 -29.92 15.72
CA LEU A 31 -25.75 -30.48 14.59
C LEU A 31 -24.24 -30.19 14.71
N TRP A 32 -23.61 -30.68 15.78
CA TRP A 32 -22.16 -30.82 15.79
C TRP A 32 -21.84 -32.13 15.05
N THR A 33 -21.78 -32.07 13.72
CA THR A 33 -21.07 -33.14 13.02
C THR A 33 -19.61 -32.99 13.40
N THR A 34 -18.98 -34.08 13.82
CA THR A 34 -17.52 -34.16 14.04
C THR A 34 -16.77 -33.48 12.89
N PRO A 35 -15.72 -32.69 13.14
CA PRO A 35 -14.94 -32.07 12.08
C PRO A 35 -14.44 -33.17 11.14
N ASP A 36 -14.78 -33.08 9.85
CA ASP A 36 -14.22 -33.94 8.81
C ASP A 36 -12.76 -33.51 8.61
N PRO A 37 -11.77 -34.33 9.02
CA PRO A 37 -10.36 -33.97 8.90
C PRO A 37 -9.89 -33.86 7.44
N GLY A 38 -10.73 -34.18 6.45
CA GLY A 38 -10.40 -34.15 5.03
C GLY A 38 -10.72 -32.83 4.30
N LEU A 39 -11.63 -31.99 4.81
CA LEU A 39 -12.11 -30.81 4.07
C LEU A 39 -11.38 -29.52 4.45
N ASP A 40 -10.87 -29.40 5.68
CA ASP A 40 -10.01 -28.28 6.06
C ASP A 40 -8.62 -28.37 5.39
N ALA A 41 -8.12 -29.59 5.17
CA ALA A 41 -6.84 -29.84 4.49
C ALA A 41 -6.83 -29.39 3.01
N LEU A 42 -8.00 -29.26 2.38
CA LEU A 42 -8.12 -28.78 1.00
C LEU A 42 -8.24 -27.26 0.91
N PHE A 43 -8.67 -26.56 1.97
CA PHE A 43 -8.74 -25.10 2.01
C PHE A 43 -7.52 -24.43 2.67
N GLU A 44 -6.61 -25.20 3.30
CA GLU A 44 -5.38 -24.66 3.90
C GLU A 44 -4.22 -24.40 2.91
N ALA A 45 -4.39 -24.63 1.61
CA ALA A 45 -3.28 -24.56 0.65
C ALA A 45 -3.36 -23.47 -0.43
N GLU A 46 -4.31 -22.53 -0.37
CA GLU A 46 -4.40 -21.47 -1.39
C GLU A 46 -4.40 -20.03 -0.85
N ALA A 47 -3.96 -19.83 0.40
CA ALA A 47 -3.37 -18.56 0.76
C ALA A 47 -1.95 -18.53 0.19
N THR A 48 -1.83 -18.33 -1.12
CA THR A 48 -0.56 -18.02 -1.78
C THR A 48 0.05 -16.84 -1.05
N GLY A 49 1.01 -17.15 -0.17
CA GLY A 49 1.93 -16.20 0.41
C GLY A 49 2.81 -15.66 -0.70
N ALA A 50 2.25 -14.84 -1.58
CA ALA A 50 3.05 -13.92 -2.35
C ALA A 50 3.87 -13.16 -1.30
N PRO A 51 5.22 -13.15 -1.40
CA PRO A 51 6.03 -12.43 -0.45
C PRO A 51 5.44 -11.02 -0.37
N ARG A 52 5.06 -10.56 0.83
CA ARG A 52 4.69 -9.15 1.02
C ARG A 52 5.90 -8.37 0.53
N GLN A 53 5.86 -7.89 -0.70
CA GLN A 53 7.00 -7.22 -1.28
C GLN A 53 7.14 -5.94 -0.48
N ASP A 54 8.18 -5.89 0.35
CA ASP A 54 8.54 -4.64 1.02
C ASP A 54 8.81 -3.63 -0.12
N PRO A 55 7.97 -2.58 -0.25
CA PRO A 55 8.11 -1.63 -1.34
C PRO A 55 9.50 -0.97 -1.34
N LEU A 56 10.14 -0.85 -0.17
CA LEU A 56 11.48 -0.29 -0.02
C LEU A 56 12.57 -1.27 -0.44
N ALA A 57 12.37 -2.58 -0.27
CA ALA A 57 13.27 -3.60 -0.80
C ALA A 57 13.23 -3.60 -2.32
N SER A 58 12.04 -3.55 -2.94
CA SER A 58 11.92 -3.57 -4.39
C SER A 58 12.42 -2.27 -5.07
N ASP A 59 12.42 -1.14 -4.35
CA ASP A 59 12.86 0.17 -4.87
C ASP A 59 14.32 0.21 -5.34
N HIS A 60 15.16 -0.68 -4.81
CA HIS A 60 16.57 -0.73 -5.19
C HIS A 60 16.80 -1.18 -6.64
N ARG A 61 15.81 -1.84 -7.26
CA ARG A 61 15.87 -2.30 -8.66
C ARG A 61 15.37 -1.25 -9.65
N ILE A 62 14.69 -0.21 -9.14
CA ILE A 62 14.25 0.89 -9.97
C ILE A 62 15.51 1.70 -10.32
N GLU A 63 15.62 2.15 -11.56
CA GLU A 63 16.77 2.88 -12.08
C GLU A 63 16.31 4.25 -12.61
N SER A 64 17.24 5.09 -13.06
CA SER A 64 16.92 6.42 -13.56
C SER A 64 16.05 6.39 -14.83
N CYS A 65 16.23 5.38 -15.70
CA CYS A 65 15.39 5.17 -16.87
C CYS A 65 13.93 4.91 -16.49
N HIS A 66 13.66 4.16 -15.42
CA HIS A 66 12.30 3.88 -14.94
C HIS A 66 11.63 5.13 -14.38
N ILE A 67 12.38 6.04 -13.74
CA ILE A 67 11.87 7.35 -13.31
C ILE A 67 11.47 8.20 -14.52
N ARG A 68 12.32 8.25 -15.56
CA ARG A 68 11.98 8.97 -16.80
C ARG A 68 10.76 8.39 -17.50
N ALA A 69 10.66 7.06 -17.58
CA ALA A 69 9.51 6.37 -18.16
C ALA A 69 8.22 6.68 -17.39
N ALA A 70 8.25 6.60 -16.06
CA ALA A 70 7.12 6.95 -15.21
C ALA A 70 6.65 8.39 -15.44
N ARG A 71 7.60 9.30 -15.53
CA ARG A 71 7.32 10.71 -15.80
C ARG A 71 6.70 10.91 -17.19
N GLY A 72 7.20 10.22 -18.21
CA GLY A 72 6.64 10.22 -19.56
C GLY A 72 5.19 9.70 -19.60
N LEU A 73 4.86 8.65 -18.84
CA LEU A 73 3.49 8.13 -18.75
C LEU A 73 2.50 9.11 -18.10
N LEU A 74 2.99 10.02 -17.26
CA LEU A 74 2.21 11.08 -16.62
C LEU A 74 2.17 12.38 -17.43
N ASP A 75 2.89 12.44 -18.56
CA ASP A 75 3.15 13.69 -19.31
C ASP A 75 3.80 14.78 -18.45
N TRP A 76 4.60 14.38 -17.46
CA TRP A 76 5.27 15.30 -16.54
C TRP A 76 6.62 15.77 -17.09
N SER A 77 6.97 17.02 -16.81
CA SER A 77 8.32 17.57 -16.92
C SER A 77 9.14 17.29 -15.65
N MET A 78 10.47 17.46 -15.72
CA MET A 78 11.31 17.35 -14.51
C MET A 78 10.89 18.35 -13.42
N GLN A 79 10.31 19.49 -13.81
CA GLN A 79 9.78 20.50 -12.89
C GLN A 79 8.52 19.99 -12.18
N ASP A 80 7.59 19.35 -12.89
CA ASP A 80 6.38 18.77 -12.29
C ASP A 80 6.72 17.70 -11.25
N LEU A 81 7.70 16.83 -11.54
CA LEU A 81 8.18 15.85 -10.56
C LEU A 81 8.86 16.52 -9.37
N ALA A 82 9.60 17.60 -9.58
CA ALA A 82 10.24 18.35 -8.50
C ALA A 82 9.19 18.92 -7.53
N GLU A 83 8.15 19.55 -8.07
CA GLU A 83 7.03 20.11 -7.31
C GLU A 83 6.25 19.01 -6.56
N ALA A 84 5.85 17.95 -7.25
CA ALA A 84 5.09 16.85 -6.65
C ALA A 84 5.87 16.10 -5.55
N SER A 85 7.20 16.05 -5.64
CA SER A 85 8.06 15.36 -4.65
C SER A 85 8.65 16.28 -3.57
N GLY A 86 8.44 17.60 -3.67
CA GLY A 86 9.07 18.58 -2.77
C GLY A 86 10.59 18.63 -2.90
N LEU A 87 11.14 18.29 -4.07
CA LEU A 87 12.58 18.30 -4.36
C LEU A 87 12.96 19.52 -5.20
N SER A 88 14.25 19.87 -5.21
CA SER A 88 14.76 20.85 -6.17
C SER A 88 14.84 20.24 -7.58
N PHE A 89 14.69 21.07 -8.61
CA PHE A 89 14.92 20.67 -10.01
C PHE A 89 16.28 20.00 -10.22
N SER A 90 17.35 20.55 -9.63
CA SER A 90 18.70 19.98 -9.68
C SER A 90 18.80 18.58 -9.07
N THR A 91 18.00 18.31 -8.03
CA THR A 91 17.93 16.98 -7.41
C THR A 91 17.22 15.98 -8.32
N VAL A 92 16.11 16.38 -8.94
CA VAL A 92 15.40 15.54 -9.93
C VAL A 92 16.29 15.23 -11.12
N ARG A 93 16.97 16.24 -11.68
CA ARG A 93 17.94 16.04 -12.76
C ARG A 93 19.02 15.03 -12.38
N ARG A 94 19.61 15.14 -11.19
CA ARG A 94 20.62 14.20 -10.68
C ARG A 94 20.07 12.78 -10.48
N LEU A 95 18.79 12.65 -10.12
CA LEU A 95 18.10 11.36 -10.03
C LEU A 95 17.93 10.73 -11.42
N GLU A 96 17.51 11.50 -12.41
CA GLU A 96 17.32 11.03 -13.79
C GLU A 96 18.64 10.78 -14.54
N GLU A 97 19.74 11.40 -14.13
CA GLU A 97 21.10 11.12 -14.61
C GLU A 97 21.71 9.86 -13.95
N GLY A 98 21.07 9.27 -12.93
CA GLY A 98 21.58 8.10 -12.21
C GLY A 98 22.74 8.41 -11.25
N ARG A 99 23.00 9.67 -10.96
CA ARG A 99 24.10 10.13 -10.09
C ARG A 99 23.75 10.16 -8.60
N SER A 100 22.60 9.59 -8.22
CA SER A 100 22.11 9.59 -6.84
C SER A 100 22.09 8.17 -6.28
N SER A 101 22.42 8.02 -5.00
CA SER A 101 22.35 6.72 -4.32
C SER A 101 20.92 6.14 -4.37
N ARG A 102 20.84 4.83 -4.61
CA ARG A 102 19.59 4.05 -4.60
C ARG A 102 18.87 4.09 -3.24
N ALA A 103 19.59 4.34 -2.15
CA ALA A 103 19.02 4.47 -0.81
C ALA A 103 18.70 5.92 -0.40
N SER A 104 18.93 6.91 -1.28
CA SER A 104 18.78 8.32 -0.92
C SER A 104 17.34 8.69 -0.57
N ARG A 105 17.17 9.58 0.43
CA ARG A 105 15.85 10.14 0.81
C ARG A 105 15.16 10.79 -0.39
N SER A 106 15.92 11.51 -1.22
CA SER A 106 15.42 12.15 -2.44
C SER A 106 14.83 11.15 -3.42
N ARG A 107 15.48 10.00 -3.63
CA ARG A 107 14.95 8.94 -4.50
C ARG A 107 13.62 8.42 -3.98
N ARG A 108 13.52 8.14 -2.67
CA ARG A 108 12.28 7.67 -2.05
C ARG A 108 11.14 8.69 -2.20
N ALA A 109 11.43 9.98 -2.01
CA ALA A 109 10.44 11.05 -2.21
C ALA A 109 9.94 11.11 -3.66
N ALA A 110 10.83 11.02 -4.65
CA ALA A 110 10.44 10.99 -6.05
C ALA A 110 9.59 9.76 -6.41
N LEU A 111 9.98 8.56 -5.95
CA LEU A 111 9.21 7.34 -6.20
C LEU A 111 7.84 7.36 -5.51
N ALA A 112 7.75 7.94 -4.30
CA ALA A 112 6.49 8.12 -3.61
C ALA A 112 5.55 9.08 -4.37
N ALA A 113 6.05 10.21 -4.85
CA ALA A 113 5.26 11.17 -5.64
C ALA A 113 4.72 10.54 -6.94
N LEU A 114 5.55 9.80 -7.67
CA LEU A 114 5.12 9.08 -8.87
C LEU A 114 4.02 8.06 -8.54
N ARG A 115 4.16 7.32 -7.44
CA ARG A 115 3.15 6.35 -7.00
C ARG A 115 1.82 6.99 -6.62
N GLN A 116 1.88 8.13 -5.93
CA GLN A 116 0.71 8.92 -5.56
C GLN A 116 -0.01 9.46 -6.81
N ALA A 117 0.74 9.80 -7.86
CA ALA A 117 0.21 10.21 -9.15
C ALA A 117 -0.30 9.05 -10.05
N GLY A 118 -0.33 7.82 -9.52
CA GLY A 118 -0.90 6.66 -10.22
C GLY A 118 0.12 5.74 -10.90
N ILE A 119 1.43 5.95 -10.71
CA ILE A 119 2.44 5.02 -11.22
C ILE A 119 2.54 3.78 -10.33
N ARG A 120 2.74 2.62 -10.95
CA ARG A 120 3.20 1.39 -10.30
C ARG A 120 4.49 0.90 -10.97
N PHE A 121 5.43 0.49 -10.13
CA PHE A 121 6.63 -0.21 -10.54
C PHE A 121 6.45 -1.68 -10.19
N LEU A 122 6.49 -2.54 -11.19
CA LEU A 122 6.29 -3.97 -11.06
C LEU A 122 7.60 -4.68 -11.36
N LEU A 123 8.04 -5.53 -10.44
CA LEU A 123 9.24 -6.34 -10.62
C LEU A 123 8.83 -7.68 -11.23
N LEU A 124 9.31 -7.94 -12.45
CA LEU A 124 9.01 -9.13 -13.25
C LEU A 124 10.24 -10.04 -13.29
N GLU A 125 10.02 -11.33 -13.58
CA GLU A 125 11.03 -12.37 -13.84
C GLU A 125 12.26 -12.32 -12.91
N GLY A 126 12.17 -13.01 -11.77
CA GLY A 126 13.31 -13.23 -10.86
C GLY A 126 13.96 -11.96 -10.28
N GLY A 127 13.36 -10.79 -10.47
CA GLY A 127 13.89 -9.53 -9.94
C GLY A 127 14.72 -8.68 -10.90
N SER A 128 14.81 -9.06 -12.18
CA SER A 128 15.69 -8.38 -13.15
C SER A 128 14.96 -7.35 -14.02
N LEU A 129 13.66 -7.49 -14.22
CA LEU A 129 12.89 -6.62 -15.11
C LEU A 129 11.97 -5.72 -14.29
N VAL A 130 11.89 -4.44 -14.67
CA VAL A 130 10.96 -3.48 -14.04
C VAL A 130 10.01 -2.95 -15.10
N ALA A 131 8.72 -3.26 -14.94
CA ALA A 131 7.65 -2.63 -15.71
C ALA A 131 7.16 -1.37 -14.99
N VAL A 132 6.86 -0.34 -15.78
CA VAL A 132 6.28 0.93 -15.29
C VAL A 132 4.90 1.08 -15.90
N ALA A 133 3.87 1.18 -15.08
CA ALA A 133 2.48 1.30 -15.52
C ALA A 133 1.82 2.52 -14.88
N ARG A 134 0.94 3.19 -15.62
CA ARG A 134 0.02 4.20 -15.09
C ARG A 134 -1.35 3.56 -14.88
N ILE A 135 -1.88 3.70 -13.68
CA ILE A 135 -3.25 3.31 -13.36
C ILE A 135 -4.12 4.57 -13.46
N PRO A 136 -5.21 4.53 -14.26
CA PRO A 136 -6.14 5.64 -14.39
C PRO A 136 -6.91 5.91 -13.09
#